data_AF-A0A3C0WHK0-F1
#
_entry.id   AF-A0A3C0WHK0-F1
#
_cell.length_a   1.000
_cell.length_b   1.000
_cell.length_c   1.000
_cell.angle_alpha   90.00
_cell.angle_beta   90.00
_cell.angle_gamma   90.00
#
_symmetry.space_group_name_H-M   'P 1'
#
loop_
_entity.id
_entity.type
_entity.pdbx_description
1 polymer ?
#
loop_
_entity_poly.entity_id
_entity_poly.type
_entity_poly.pdbx_seq_one_letter_code
_entity_poly.pdbx_strand_id
1 'polypeptide(L)'
;MDESFLSKAKVIKAAEAFVCVRLATYESAEEAQFLKTVFIGRSGQLENTVFCILSPDGQRRLIRAGRSPLQMFSGPDQMAATMNRIAANYSGARQIKHTYPALATVRLALNVAACDQQPLVIVRSSSEDERQQCKSKLTKYAWSDFRGQFTFAESKSDTELVSLKGINKQSNIIVVDPDPYGQTGVVLSQLDSSATDDEISDALNLALLTHQERTSEAPVHITNGRRRGIFWKTQIPVTDPGRGGPAPNQRRRP
;
A
#
# COMPACT_ATOMS: atom_id res chain seq x y z
N MET A 1 6.13 18.00 -2.26
CA MET A 1 5.33 17.32 -3.29
C MET A 1 6.21 17.16 -4.52
N ASP A 2 6.51 15.92 -4.95
CA ASP A 2 7.25 15.75 -6.19
C ASP A 2 6.38 16.24 -7.36
N GLU A 3 7.00 16.80 -8.39
CA GLU A 3 6.30 17.22 -9.62
C GLU A 3 5.92 16.02 -10.51
N SER A 4 5.82 14.83 -9.91
CA SER A 4 5.63 13.59 -10.65
C SER A 4 4.31 13.58 -11.42
N PHE A 5 4.28 12.71 -12.41
CA PHE A 5 3.15 12.53 -13.30
C PHE A 5 1.82 12.28 -12.57
N LEU A 6 1.86 11.58 -11.43
CA LEU A 6 0.70 11.13 -10.68
C LEU A 6 0.26 12.12 -9.58
N SER A 7 1.13 13.02 -9.15
CA SER A 7 0.83 14.01 -8.09
C SER A 7 0.08 15.25 -8.62
N LYS A 8 -0.12 15.37 -9.94
CA LYS A 8 -0.83 16.52 -10.52
C LYS A 8 -2.31 16.48 -10.11
N ALA A 9 -2.82 17.59 -9.58
CA ALA A 9 -4.18 17.69 -9.03
C ALA A 9 -5.30 17.15 -9.94
N LYS A 10 -5.21 17.36 -11.26
CA LYS A 10 -6.17 16.81 -12.24
C LYS A 10 -6.16 15.28 -12.33
N VAL A 11 -4.99 14.65 -12.17
CA VAL A 11 -4.85 13.19 -12.17
C VAL A 11 -5.42 12.64 -10.87
N ILE A 12 -5.09 13.27 -9.73
CA ILE A 12 -5.67 12.92 -8.42
C ILE A 12 -7.20 13.00 -8.48
N LYS A 13 -7.73 14.11 -9.01
CA LYS A 13 -9.18 14.29 -9.13
C LYS A 13 -9.84 13.24 -10.02
N ALA A 14 -9.23 12.91 -11.16
CA ALA A 14 -9.73 11.86 -12.04
C ALA A 14 -9.65 10.46 -11.39
N ALA A 15 -8.64 10.21 -10.55
CA ALA A 15 -8.45 8.95 -9.84
C ALA A 15 -9.54 8.67 -8.80
N GLU A 16 -10.25 9.68 -8.30
CA GLU A 16 -11.35 9.49 -7.35
C GLU A 16 -12.49 8.59 -7.89
N ALA A 17 -12.63 8.51 -9.22
CA ALA A 17 -13.59 7.64 -9.89
C ALA A 17 -13.12 6.18 -10.06
N PHE A 18 -11.93 5.85 -9.55
CA PHE A 18 -11.29 4.55 -9.69
C PHE A 18 -10.95 3.96 -8.32
N VAL A 19 -10.85 2.63 -8.28
CA VAL A 19 -10.16 1.92 -7.20
C VAL A 19 -8.68 1.82 -7.56
N CYS A 20 -7.84 2.54 -6.83
CA CYS A 20 -6.39 2.42 -6.97
C CYS A 20 -5.88 1.28 -6.09
N VAL A 21 -5.14 0.34 -6.69
CA VAL A 21 -4.60 -0.83 -6.00
C VAL A 21 -3.10 -0.68 -5.83
N ARG A 22 -2.63 -0.67 -4.58
CA ARG A 22 -1.21 -0.77 -4.25
C ARG A 22 -0.78 -2.22 -4.41
N LEU A 23 0.11 -2.48 -5.36
CA LEU A 23 0.61 -3.83 -5.62
C LEU A 23 1.62 -4.23 -4.55
N ALA A 24 1.51 -5.42 -3.96
CA ALA A 24 2.53 -5.99 -3.08
C ALA A 24 3.42 -6.95 -3.88
N THR A 25 4.03 -6.42 -4.95
CA THR A 25 4.75 -7.24 -5.93
C THR A 25 5.85 -8.08 -5.28
N TYR A 26 5.85 -9.38 -5.59
CA TYR A 26 6.67 -10.44 -4.97
C TYR A 26 6.28 -10.89 -3.55
N GLU A 27 5.22 -10.33 -2.96
CA GLU A 27 4.77 -10.67 -1.61
C GLU A 27 3.53 -11.58 -1.59
N SER A 28 2.93 -11.83 -2.75
CA SER A 28 1.85 -12.79 -2.93
C SER A 28 2.02 -13.54 -4.25
N ALA A 29 2.03 -14.88 -4.17
CA ALA A 29 2.09 -15.73 -5.36
C ALA A 29 0.81 -15.61 -6.22
N GLU A 30 -0.35 -15.44 -5.56
CA GLU A 30 -1.63 -15.24 -6.23
C GLU A 30 -1.68 -13.89 -6.96
N GLU A 31 -1.28 -12.80 -6.28
CA GLU A 31 -1.18 -11.48 -6.92
C GLU A 31 -0.19 -11.51 -8.09
N ALA A 32 0.96 -12.17 -7.92
CA ALA A 32 1.94 -12.33 -8.97
C ALA A 32 1.40 -13.07 -10.21
N GLN A 33 0.57 -14.10 -10.01
CA GLN A 33 -0.09 -14.78 -11.13
C GLN A 33 -1.05 -13.84 -11.86
N PHE A 34 -1.87 -13.09 -11.11
CA PHE A 34 -2.77 -12.10 -11.70
C PHE A 34 -1.99 -11.02 -12.49
N LEU A 35 -0.94 -10.44 -11.91
CA LEU A 35 -0.14 -9.40 -12.54
C LEU A 35 0.51 -9.85 -13.85
N LYS A 36 0.92 -11.12 -13.95
CA LYS A 36 1.41 -11.70 -15.22
C LYS A 36 0.35 -11.73 -16.32
N THR A 37 -0.93 -11.84 -15.98
CA THR A 37 -2.02 -11.74 -16.98
C THR A 37 -2.18 -10.30 -17.49
N VAL A 38 -1.86 -9.32 -16.65
CA VAL A 38 -1.94 -7.89 -16.99
C VAL A 38 -0.75 -7.46 -17.84
N PHE A 39 0.46 -7.76 -17.38
CA PHE A 39 1.70 -7.37 -18.03
C PHE A 39 2.84 -8.35 -17.74
N ILE A 40 3.56 -8.73 -18.80
CA ILE A 40 4.87 -9.37 -18.73
C ILE A 40 5.83 -8.53 -19.55
N GLY A 41 7.05 -8.35 -19.04
CA GLY A 41 8.09 -7.66 -19.79
C GLY A 41 8.78 -8.58 -20.79
N ARG A 42 9.89 -8.10 -21.36
CA ARG A 42 10.64 -8.81 -22.40
C ARG A 42 11.24 -10.13 -21.93
N SER A 43 11.45 -10.27 -20.61
CA SER A 43 11.95 -11.49 -19.98
C SER A 43 10.92 -12.62 -19.95
N GLY A 44 9.64 -12.34 -20.23
CA GLY A 44 8.53 -13.26 -20.03
C GLY A 44 8.21 -13.52 -18.55
N GLN A 45 8.83 -12.77 -17.62
CA GLN A 45 8.63 -12.89 -16.18
C GLN A 45 7.83 -11.72 -15.61
N LEU A 46 7.50 -11.82 -14.32
CA LEU A 46 6.88 -10.72 -13.58
C LEU A 46 7.85 -9.54 -13.48
N GLU A 47 7.32 -8.35 -13.72
CA GLU A 47 8.06 -7.10 -13.59
C GLU A 47 7.75 -6.47 -12.23
N ASN A 48 8.72 -5.76 -11.63
CA ASN A 48 8.55 -5.14 -10.30
C ASN A 48 7.48 -4.01 -10.31
N THR A 49 7.14 -3.51 -11.49
CA THR A 49 6.17 -2.42 -11.67
C THR A 49 5.23 -2.78 -12.80
N VAL A 50 3.93 -2.64 -12.52
CA VAL A 50 2.85 -2.85 -13.49
C VAL A 50 1.88 -1.68 -13.39
N PHE A 51 1.49 -1.15 -14.55
CA PHE A 51 0.50 -0.09 -14.68
C PHE A 51 -0.50 -0.45 -15.77
N CYS A 52 -1.78 -0.40 -15.42
CA CYS A 52 -2.91 -0.58 -16.33
C CYS A 52 -4.18 0.02 -15.70
N ILE A 53 -5.21 0.27 -16.52
CA ILE A 53 -6.58 0.55 -16.08
C ILE A 53 -7.43 -0.62 -16.57
N LEU A 54 -8.14 -1.25 -15.64
CA LEU A 54 -9.02 -2.39 -15.91
C LEU A 54 -10.49 -1.96 -15.90
N SER A 55 -11.36 -2.78 -16.50
CA SER A 55 -12.80 -2.68 -16.33
C SER A 55 -13.20 -2.91 -14.86
N PRO A 56 -14.40 -2.47 -14.43
CA PRO A 56 -14.84 -2.63 -13.05
C PRO A 56 -14.87 -4.07 -12.52
N ASP A 57 -14.98 -5.06 -13.40
CA ASP A 57 -14.89 -6.49 -13.06
C ASP A 57 -13.45 -7.02 -12.95
N GLY A 58 -12.44 -6.19 -13.24
CA GLY A 58 -11.03 -6.54 -13.21
C GLY A 58 -10.56 -7.42 -14.38
N GLN A 59 -11.40 -7.71 -15.38
CA GLN A 59 -11.10 -8.73 -16.40
C GLN A 59 -10.51 -8.16 -17.69
N ARG A 60 -10.91 -6.95 -18.10
CA ARG A 60 -10.51 -6.35 -19.37
C ARG A 60 -9.62 -5.15 -19.17
N ARG A 61 -8.49 -5.11 -19.88
CA ARG A 61 -7.63 -3.93 -19.97
C ARG A 61 -8.32 -2.84 -20.81
N LEU A 62 -8.48 -1.65 -20.23
CA LEU A 62 -9.05 -0.47 -20.89
C LEU A 62 -7.99 0.44 -21.52
N ILE A 63 -6.73 0.22 -21.14
CA ILE A 63 -5.55 0.83 -21.74
C ILE A 63 -4.47 -0.24 -21.96
N ARG A 64 -3.48 0.06 -22.79
CA ARG A 64 -2.27 -0.77 -22.88
C ARG A 64 -1.58 -0.83 -21.50
N ALA A 65 -1.11 -2.01 -21.12
CA ALA A 65 -0.35 -2.20 -19.89
C ALA A 65 1.15 -1.92 -20.10
N GLY A 66 1.83 -1.52 -19.03
CA GLY A 66 3.26 -1.25 -19.04
C GLY A 66 3.82 -1.17 -17.61
N ARG A 67 4.98 -0.55 -17.48
CA ARG A 67 5.69 -0.35 -16.19
C ARG A 67 5.39 1.01 -15.55
N SER A 68 4.85 1.96 -16.32
CA SER A 68 4.62 3.33 -15.86
C SER A 68 3.55 4.01 -16.72
N PRO A 69 2.76 4.95 -16.15
CA PRO A 69 1.87 5.83 -16.92
C PRO A 69 2.57 6.53 -18.09
N LEU A 70 3.86 6.87 -17.95
CA LEU A 70 4.66 7.54 -18.97
C LEU A 70 4.81 6.73 -20.27
N GLN A 71 4.60 5.42 -20.21
CA GLN A 71 4.66 4.57 -21.40
C GLN A 71 3.35 4.61 -22.21
N MET A 72 2.27 5.15 -21.65
CA MET A 72 0.92 5.14 -22.21
C MET A 72 0.35 6.53 -22.45
N PHE A 73 0.84 7.51 -21.72
CA PHE A 73 0.35 8.87 -21.75
C PHE A 73 1.50 9.84 -21.97
N SER A 74 1.31 10.80 -22.87
CA SER A 74 2.27 11.87 -23.16
C SER A 74 2.40 12.88 -22.03
N GLY A 75 1.39 12.96 -21.17
CA GLY A 75 1.32 13.95 -20.11
C GLY A 75 0.14 13.71 -19.16
N PRO A 76 0.17 14.38 -17.98
CA PRO A 76 -0.88 14.24 -16.98
C PRO A 76 -2.25 14.72 -17.50
N ASP A 77 -2.30 15.67 -18.45
CA ASP A 77 -3.56 16.10 -19.08
C ASP A 77 -4.22 14.96 -19.86
N GLN A 78 -3.44 14.28 -20.69
CA GLN A 78 -3.94 13.17 -21.49
C GLN A 78 -4.40 12.00 -20.60
N MET A 79 -3.67 11.73 -19.51
CA MET A 79 -4.09 10.71 -18.54
C MET A 79 -5.42 11.08 -17.90
N ALA A 80 -5.56 12.29 -17.35
CA ALA A 80 -6.78 12.73 -16.69
C ALA A 80 -7.99 12.73 -17.66
N ALA A 81 -7.82 13.23 -18.88
CA ALA A 81 -8.85 13.18 -19.92
C ALA A 81 -9.25 11.74 -20.27
N THR A 82 -8.28 10.82 -20.35
CA THR A 82 -8.53 9.41 -20.63
C THR A 82 -9.28 8.73 -19.48
N MET A 83 -8.88 9.00 -18.23
CA MET A 83 -9.54 8.48 -17.04
C MET A 83 -11.00 8.97 -16.96
N ASN A 84 -11.24 10.26 -17.17
CA ASN A 84 -12.60 10.81 -17.17
C ASN A 84 -13.48 10.18 -18.26
N ARG A 85 -12.94 10.00 -19.47
CA ARG A 85 -13.65 9.31 -20.56
C ARG A 85 -13.94 7.86 -20.23
N ILE A 86 -13.01 7.15 -19.58
CA ILE A 86 -13.25 5.78 -19.12
C ILE A 86 -14.37 5.78 -18.07
N ALA A 87 -14.29 6.62 -17.05
CA ALA A 87 -15.28 6.68 -15.97
C ALA A 87 -16.69 7.00 -16.50
N ALA A 88 -16.81 7.89 -17.48
CA ALA A 88 -18.10 8.23 -18.10
C ALA A 88 -18.81 7.01 -18.72
N ASN A 89 -18.04 6.06 -19.29
CA ASN A 89 -18.58 4.83 -19.88
C ASN A 89 -19.07 3.81 -18.84
N TYR A 90 -18.84 4.05 -17.54
CA TYR A 90 -19.21 3.17 -16.44
C TYR A 90 -20.07 3.87 -15.37
N SER A 91 -20.74 4.96 -15.73
CA SER A 91 -21.53 5.84 -14.83
C SER A 91 -22.78 5.21 -14.18
N GLY A 92 -23.04 3.91 -14.41
CA GLY A 92 -24.11 3.14 -13.78
C GLY A 92 -23.62 1.91 -12.99
N ALA A 93 -22.32 1.86 -12.64
CA ALA A 93 -21.76 0.73 -11.91
C ALA A 93 -22.44 0.56 -10.54
N ARG A 94 -22.77 -0.71 -10.20
CA ARG A 94 -23.36 -1.11 -8.92
C ARG A 94 -22.52 -0.54 -7.77
N GLN A 95 -23.17 0.01 -6.73
CA GLN A 95 -22.44 0.38 -5.52
C GLN A 95 -21.73 -0.85 -4.96
N ILE A 96 -20.40 -0.76 -4.91
CA ILE A 96 -19.55 -1.82 -4.37
C ILE A 96 -19.44 -1.58 -2.87
N LYS A 97 -19.70 -2.62 -2.08
CA LYS A 97 -19.41 -2.58 -0.64
C LYS A 97 -17.89 -2.53 -0.49
N HIS A 98 -17.39 -1.41 -0.01
CA HIS A 98 -15.98 -1.26 0.32
C HIS A 98 -15.55 -2.30 1.37
N THR A 99 -14.32 -2.78 1.24
CA THR A 99 -13.69 -3.69 2.18
C THR A 99 -12.51 -3.00 2.85
N TYR A 100 -12.14 -3.47 4.03
CA TYR A 100 -10.95 -3.00 4.73
C TYR A 100 -9.70 -3.36 3.91
N PRO A 101 -8.90 -2.38 3.41
CA PRO A 101 -7.84 -2.62 2.43
C PRO A 101 -6.55 -3.09 3.10
N ALA A 102 -6.62 -4.19 3.86
CA ALA A 102 -5.49 -4.73 4.60
C ALA A 102 -4.48 -5.44 3.71
N LEU A 103 -3.19 -5.24 4.01
CA LEU A 103 -2.13 -6.12 3.59
C LEU A 103 -2.13 -7.42 4.42
N ALA A 104 -1.52 -8.47 3.85
CA ALA A 104 -1.61 -9.83 4.38
C ALA A 104 -1.05 -10.02 5.80
N THR A 105 -0.06 -9.22 6.19
CA THR A 105 0.58 -9.30 7.52
C THR A 105 0.99 -7.92 8.02
N VAL A 106 1.09 -7.74 9.34
CA VAL A 106 1.62 -6.49 9.93
C VAL A 106 3.05 -6.23 9.46
N ARG A 107 3.86 -7.28 9.34
CA ARG A 107 5.25 -7.17 8.89
C ARG A 107 5.36 -6.59 7.48
N LEU A 108 4.55 -7.09 6.54
CA LEU A 108 4.48 -6.56 5.19
C LEU A 108 3.95 -5.12 5.21
N ALA A 109 2.92 -4.86 6.00
CA ALA A 109 2.31 -3.55 6.07
C ALA A 109 3.24 -2.47 6.62
N LEU A 110 4.08 -2.78 7.62
CA LEU A 110 5.12 -1.88 8.10
C LEU A 110 6.13 -1.52 7.01
N ASN A 111 6.51 -2.50 6.19
CA ASN A 111 7.43 -2.26 5.08
C ASN A 111 6.81 -1.41 3.98
N VAL A 112 5.57 -1.71 3.58
CA VAL A 112 4.85 -0.91 2.57
C VAL A 112 4.60 0.51 3.06
N ALA A 113 4.14 0.67 4.30
CA ALA A 113 3.92 1.97 4.93
C ALA A 113 5.21 2.82 4.96
N ALA A 114 6.36 2.21 5.30
CA ALA A 114 7.65 2.89 5.27
C ALA A 114 8.05 3.33 3.84
N CYS A 115 7.87 2.43 2.86
CA CYS A 115 8.20 2.70 1.45
C CYS A 115 7.33 3.82 0.86
N ASP A 116 6.05 3.85 1.22
CA ASP A 116 5.08 4.81 0.72
C ASP A 116 5.03 6.10 1.56
N GLN A 117 5.81 6.16 2.65
CA GLN A 117 5.85 7.26 3.62
C GLN A 117 4.47 7.58 4.19
N GLN A 118 3.82 6.55 4.73
CA GLN A 118 2.49 6.64 5.31
C GLN A 118 2.49 6.10 6.74
N PRO A 119 1.63 6.62 7.61
CA PRO A 119 1.30 5.92 8.84
C PRO A 119 0.59 4.59 8.53
N LEU A 120 0.71 3.65 9.46
CA LEU A 120 0.08 2.34 9.40
C LEU A 120 -1.04 2.24 10.43
N VAL A 121 -2.22 1.78 10.02
CA VAL A 121 -3.33 1.43 10.90
C VAL A 121 -3.43 -0.09 11.01
N ILE A 122 -3.43 -0.60 12.24
CA ILE A 122 -3.54 -2.02 12.55
C ILE A 122 -4.80 -2.26 13.36
N VAL A 123 -5.66 -3.15 12.88
CA VAL A 123 -6.72 -3.74 13.70
C VAL A 123 -6.18 -4.98 14.37
N ARG A 124 -6.39 -5.11 15.68
CA ARG A 124 -6.12 -6.34 16.41
C ARG A 124 -7.25 -6.71 17.36
N SER A 125 -7.43 -8.01 17.53
CA SER A 125 -8.14 -8.63 18.64
C SER A 125 -7.87 -10.13 18.57
N SER A 126 -8.07 -10.87 19.66
CA SER A 126 -8.17 -12.33 19.61
C SER A 126 -9.54 -12.79 19.08
N SER A 127 -10.59 -11.98 19.27
CA SER A 127 -11.95 -12.23 18.77
C SER A 127 -12.13 -11.81 17.31
N GLU A 128 -12.61 -12.72 16.46
CA GLU A 128 -12.91 -12.41 15.05
C GLU A 128 -14.00 -11.34 14.93
N ASP A 129 -15.05 -11.42 15.75
CA ASP A 129 -16.17 -10.47 15.70
C ASP A 129 -15.71 -9.05 16.04
N GLU A 130 -14.84 -8.91 17.04
CA GLU A 130 -14.28 -7.61 17.44
C GLU A 130 -13.34 -7.05 16.36
N ARG A 131 -12.52 -7.92 15.72
CA ARG A 131 -11.71 -7.50 14.56
C ARG A 131 -12.61 -7.01 13.42
N GLN A 132 -13.67 -7.75 13.09
CA GLN A 132 -14.58 -7.37 12.01
C GLN A 132 -15.35 -6.08 12.31
N GLN A 133 -15.73 -5.84 13.57
CA GLN A 133 -16.33 -4.59 14.01
C GLN A 133 -15.36 -3.41 13.78
N CYS A 134 -14.11 -3.52 14.23
CA CYS A 134 -13.10 -2.48 14.04
C CYS A 134 -12.82 -2.23 12.56
N LYS A 135 -12.70 -3.29 11.75
CA LYS A 135 -12.50 -3.20 10.30
C LYS A 135 -13.66 -2.50 9.62
N SER A 136 -14.89 -2.83 9.99
CA SER A 136 -16.10 -2.18 9.45
C SER A 136 -16.11 -0.68 9.76
N LYS A 137 -15.79 -0.29 11.01
CA LYS A 137 -15.65 1.11 11.42
C LYS A 137 -14.57 1.84 10.62
N LEU A 138 -13.40 1.23 10.43
CA LEU A 138 -12.27 1.84 9.71
C LEU A 138 -12.45 1.88 8.19
N THR A 139 -13.26 0.98 7.63
CA THR A 139 -13.46 0.89 6.19
C THR A 139 -13.98 2.21 5.63
N LYS A 140 -14.95 2.87 6.28
CA LYS A 140 -15.46 4.16 5.76
C LYS A 140 -14.33 5.21 5.63
N TYR A 141 -13.45 5.30 6.62
CA TYR A 141 -12.32 6.24 6.63
C TYR A 141 -11.31 5.94 5.54
N ALA A 142 -10.99 4.65 5.32
CA ALA A 142 -10.08 4.20 4.28
C ALA A 142 -10.57 4.56 2.86
N TRP A 143 -11.88 4.79 2.68
CA TRP A 143 -12.49 5.10 1.38
C TRP A 143 -13.09 6.50 1.30
N SER A 144 -13.09 7.30 2.38
CA SER A 144 -13.53 8.71 2.41
C SER A 144 -12.33 9.66 2.50
N ASP A 145 -12.22 10.41 3.60
CA ASP A 145 -11.31 11.55 3.77
C ASP A 145 -9.85 11.13 3.84
N PHE A 146 -9.59 9.88 4.27
CA PHE A 146 -8.25 9.33 4.45
C PHE A 146 -7.85 8.37 3.33
N ARG A 147 -8.56 8.41 2.19
CA ARG A 147 -8.30 7.53 1.05
C ARG A 147 -6.85 7.66 0.57
N GLY A 148 -6.13 6.55 0.64
CA GLY A 148 -4.73 6.47 0.19
C GLY A 148 -3.74 7.23 1.07
N GLN A 149 -4.13 7.64 2.29
CA GLN A 149 -3.24 8.32 3.23
C GLN A 149 -2.66 7.40 4.30
N PHE A 150 -3.21 6.19 4.43
CA PHE A 150 -2.76 5.17 5.37
C PHE A 150 -2.60 3.82 4.69
N THR A 151 -1.62 3.08 5.18
CA THR A 151 -1.56 1.62 4.97
C THR A 151 -2.36 0.93 6.07
N PHE A 152 -2.98 -0.21 5.75
CA PHE A 152 -3.82 -0.96 6.69
C PHE A 152 -3.33 -2.39 6.86
N ALA A 153 -3.48 -2.93 8.07
CA ALA A 153 -3.23 -4.33 8.40
C ALA A 153 -4.22 -4.86 9.44
N GLU A 154 -4.24 -6.18 9.57
CA GLU A 154 -4.89 -6.91 10.66
C GLU A 154 -3.83 -7.76 11.38
N SER A 155 -3.97 -7.90 12.70
CA SER A 155 -3.19 -8.83 13.49
C SER A 155 -4.11 -9.73 14.32
N LYS A 156 -3.81 -11.04 14.29
CA LYS A 156 -4.50 -12.05 15.10
C LYS A 156 -3.71 -12.45 16.34
N SER A 157 -2.48 -11.97 16.48
CA SER A 157 -1.54 -12.41 17.51
C SER A 157 -0.58 -11.29 17.89
N ASP A 158 -0.37 -11.13 19.20
CA ASP A 158 0.64 -10.25 19.78
C ASP A 158 2.04 -10.46 19.20
N THR A 159 2.34 -11.67 18.71
CA THR A 159 3.66 -12.00 18.13
C THR A 159 3.97 -11.17 16.88
N GLU A 160 2.96 -10.72 16.14
CA GLU A 160 3.17 -9.84 14.98
C GLU A 160 3.49 -8.40 15.37
N LEU A 161 3.22 -8.02 16.63
CA LEU A 161 3.31 -6.66 17.12
C LEU A 161 4.57 -6.40 17.95
N VAL A 162 5.43 -7.41 18.14
CA VAL A 162 6.68 -7.32 18.93
C VAL A 162 7.66 -6.28 18.40
N SER A 163 7.54 -5.91 17.12
CA SER A 163 8.36 -4.88 16.48
C SER A 163 7.89 -3.45 16.76
N LEU A 164 6.74 -3.29 17.43
CA LEU A 164 6.14 -2.00 17.75
C LEU A 164 6.52 -1.54 19.16
N LYS A 165 6.92 -0.27 19.27
CA LYS A 165 7.22 0.39 20.55
C LYS A 165 6.01 1.17 21.04
N GLY A 166 5.71 1.07 22.34
CA GLY A 166 4.61 1.81 22.98
C GLY A 166 3.25 1.12 22.91
N ILE A 167 3.20 -0.17 22.53
CA ILE A 167 1.94 -0.89 22.41
C ILE A 167 1.30 -1.19 23.77
N ASN A 168 0.01 -0.89 23.90
CA ASN A 168 -0.86 -1.37 24.95
C ASN A 168 -1.61 -2.61 24.43
N LYS A 169 -1.43 -3.75 25.08
CA LYS A 169 -2.02 -5.06 24.73
C LYS A 169 -3.53 -5.20 24.96
N GLN A 170 -4.22 -4.13 25.39
CA GLN A 170 -5.69 -4.10 25.45
C GLN A 170 -6.36 -3.40 24.26
N SER A 171 -5.71 -2.43 23.62
CA SER A 171 -6.28 -1.67 22.48
C SER A 171 -6.55 -2.47 21.19
N ASN A 172 -7.56 -2.09 20.42
CA ASN A 172 -7.96 -2.82 19.20
C ASN A 172 -7.58 -2.12 17.90
N ILE A 173 -7.43 -0.81 17.92
CA ILE A 173 -7.00 0.00 16.77
C ILE A 173 -5.67 0.65 17.18
N ILE A 174 -4.65 0.48 16.36
CA ILE A 174 -3.31 0.99 16.62
C ILE A 174 -2.86 1.78 15.40
N VAL A 175 -2.47 3.03 15.60
CA VAL A 175 -1.87 3.86 14.56
C VAL A 175 -0.38 3.99 14.82
N VAL A 176 0.43 3.75 13.80
CA VAL A 176 1.88 3.54 13.92
C VAL A 176 2.62 4.42 12.93
N ASP A 177 3.68 5.08 13.40
CA ASP A 177 4.71 5.65 12.54
C ASP A 177 5.78 4.57 12.24
N PRO A 178 5.91 4.12 10.99
CA PRO A 178 6.92 3.14 10.64
C PRO A 178 8.33 3.75 10.66
N ASP A 179 9.32 2.97 11.08
CA ASP A 179 10.72 3.37 10.92
C ASP A 179 11.12 3.41 9.42
N PRO A 180 12.20 4.11 9.06
CA PRO A 180 12.58 4.31 7.65
C PRO A 180 12.75 3.03 6.83
N TYR A 181 13.08 1.89 7.46
CA TYR A 181 13.29 0.61 6.80
C TYR A 181 12.12 -0.37 6.99
N GLY A 182 11.02 0.09 7.62
CA GLY A 182 9.82 -0.69 7.88
C GLY A 182 10.09 -1.97 8.68
N GLN A 183 11.06 -1.93 9.59
CA GLN A 183 11.44 -3.05 10.43
C GLN A 183 10.65 -3.09 11.74
N THR A 184 10.28 -1.91 12.22
CA THR A 184 9.72 -1.56 13.51
C THR A 184 8.82 -0.32 13.33
N GLY A 185 8.11 0.04 14.39
CA GLY A 185 7.32 1.27 14.38
C GLY A 185 7.11 1.80 15.80
N VAL A 186 6.74 3.08 15.87
CA VAL A 186 6.33 3.72 17.12
C VAL A 186 4.84 3.96 17.07
N VAL A 187 4.15 3.54 18.12
CA VAL A 187 2.72 3.79 18.26
C VAL A 187 2.46 5.28 18.47
N LEU A 188 1.63 5.87 17.61
CA LEU A 188 1.19 7.26 17.69
C LEU A 188 -0.10 7.39 18.50
N SER A 189 -1.05 6.48 18.28
CA SER A 189 -2.34 6.45 18.98
C SER A 189 -2.88 5.03 19.06
N GLN A 190 -3.71 4.78 20.07
CA GLN A 190 -4.34 3.49 20.34
C GLN A 190 -5.75 3.70 20.84
N LEU A 191 -6.69 2.92 20.32
CA LEU A 191 -8.11 3.01 20.65
C LEU A 191 -8.68 1.62 20.91
N ASP A 192 -9.68 1.53 21.78
CA ASP A 192 -10.44 0.32 22.02
C ASP A 192 -11.49 0.08 20.92
N SER A 193 -12.03 -1.13 20.83
CA SER A 193 -13.06 -1.51 19.85
C SER A 193 -14.35 -0.68 19.98
N SER A 194 -14.61 -0.12 21.16
CA SER A 194 -15.73 0.75 21.47
C SER A 194 -15.55 2.20 20.98
N ALA A 195 -14.36 2.59 20.51
CA ALA A 195 -14.06 3.96 20.12
C ALA A 195 -15.09 4.55 19.16
N THR A 196 -15.43 5.80 19.42
CA THR A 196 -16.38 6.61 18.65
C THR A 196 -15.77 7.07 17.33
N ASP A 197 -16.61 7.62 16.48
CA ASP A 197 -16.16 8.15 15.19
C ASP A 197 -15.22 9.33 15.33
N ASP A 198 -15.52 10.23 16.28
CA ASP A 198 -14.68 11.41 16.55
C ASP A 198 -13.31 10.99 17.07
N GLU A 199 -13.24 10.03 18.00
CA GLU A 199 -11.96 9.50 18.52
C GLU A 199 -11.11 8.85 17.43
N ILE A 200 -11.74 8.10 16.50
CA ILE A 200 -11.03 7.51 15.35
C ILE A 200 -10.53 8.61 14.42
N SER A 201 -11.37 9.58 14.08
CA SER A 201 -11.00 10.70 13.21
C SER A 201 -9.84 11.51 13.78
N ASP A 202 -9.90 11.84 15.08
CA ASP A 202 -8.86 12.58 15.78
C ASP A 202 -7.54 11.79 15.81
N ALA A 203 -7.59 10.49 16.08
CA ALA A 203 -6.41 9.63 16.08
C ALA A 203 -5.74 9.55 14.70
N LEU A 204 -6.52 9.49 13.61
CA LEU A 204 -6.00 9.48 12.24
C LEU A 204 -5.43 10.87 11.86
N ASN A 205 -6.14 11.96 12.14
CA ASN A 205 -5.65 13.31 11.87
C ASN A 205 -4.35 13.59 12.64
N LEU A 206 -4.29 13.23 13.92
CA LEU A 206 -3.08 13.36 14.73
C LEU A 206 -1.91 12.57 14.10
N ALA A 207 -2.18 11.35 13.61
CA ALA A 207 -1.15 10.55 12.96
C ALA A 207 -0.61 11.21 11.70
N LEU A 208 -1.45 11.81 10.86
CA LEU A 208 -0.99 12.55 9.67
C LEU A 208 -0.17 13.79 10.03
N LEU A 209 -0.56 14.49 11.09
CA LEU A 209 0.16 15.68 11.57
C LEU A 209 1.52 15.34 12.20
N THR A 210 1.63 14.16 12.82
CA THR A 210 2.83 13.74 13.57
C THR A 210 3.76 12.84 12.76
N HIS A 211 3.25 12.20 11.70
CA HIS A 211 4.05 11.36 10.83
C HIS A 211 5.18 12.16 10.20
N GLN A 212 6.38 11.61 10.32
CA GLN A 212 7.56 12.24 9.76
C GLN A 212 7.71 11.75 8.32
N GLU A 213 7.23 12.54 7.35
CA GLU A 213 7.64 12.37 5.96
C GLU A 213 9.16 12.53 5.85
N ARG A 214 9.81 11.65 5.09
CA ARG A 214 11.28 11.60 5.02
C ARG A 214 11.73 11.80 3.59
N THR A 215 12.48 12.86 3.35
CA THR A 215 13.22 12.98 2.09
C THR A 215 14.41 12.02 2.15
N SER A 216 14.34 10.93 1.39
CA SER A 216 15.41 9.96 1.33
C SER A 216 15.73 9.65 -0.13
N GLU A 217 16.97 9.93 -0.54
CA GLU A 217 17.46 9.49 -1.83
C GLU A 217 17.63 7.97 -1.83
N ALA A 218 16.95 7.27 -2.75
CA ALA A 218 16.95 5.82 -2.80
C ALA A 218 18.35 5.17 -2.74
N PRO A 219 19.40 5.68 -3.42
CA PRO A 219 20.75 5.11 -3.32
C PRO A 219 21.36 5.19 -1.92
N VAL A 220 21.13 6.31 -1.21
CA VAL A 220 21.62 6.53 0.16
C VAL A 220 20.90 5.60 1.12
N HIS A 221 19.58 5.49 0.98
CA HIS A 221 18.76 4.56 1.76
C HIS A 221 19.24 3.11 1.63
N ILE A 222 19.39 2.63 0.39
CA ILE A 222 19.82 1.25 0.11
C ILE A 222 21.22 0.99 0.67
N THR A 223 22.15 1.93 0.47
CA THR A 223 23.52 1.80 0.97
C THR A 223 23.55 1.72 2.50
N ASN A 224 22.82 2.59 3.18
CA ASN A 224 22.75 2.61 4.64
C ASN A 224 22.07 1.36 5.20
N GLY A 225 21.00 0.88 4.57
CA GLY A 225 20.34 -0.37 4.94
C GLY A 225 21.29 -1.57 4.86
N ARG A 226 22.04 -1.70 3.75
CA ARG A 226 23.05 -2.76 3.57
C ARG A 226 24.15 -2.70 4.62
N ARG A 227 24.68 -1.51 4.91
CA ARG A 227 25.70 -1.32 5.97
C ARG A 227 25.20 -1.73 7.35
N ARG A 228 23.90 -1.59 7.60
CA ARG A 228 23.23 -2.01 8.83
C ARG A 228 22.78 -3.47 8.81
N GLY A 229 23.06 -4.22 7.75
CA GLY A 229 22.63 -5.61 7.59
C GLY A 229 21.11 -5.79 7.43
N ILE A 230 20.39 -4.74 7.02
CA ILE A 230 18.95 -4.78 6.81
C ILE A 230 18.66 -5.31 5.42
N PHE A 231 17.96 -6.45 5.35
CA PHE A 231 17.56 -7.09 4.11
C PHE A 231 16.09 -7.48 4.17
N TRP A 232 15.34 -7.16 3.11
CA TRP A 232 13.99 -7.64 2.93
C TRP A 232 14.00 -8.98 2.18
N LYS A 233 13.21 -9.94 2.65
CA LYS A 233 13.01 -11.23 2.00
C LYS A 233 11.58 -11.29 1.48
N THR A 234 11.44 -11.31 0.16
CA THR A 234 10.16 -11.43 -0.53
C THR A 234 9.57 -12.84 -0.39
N GLN A 235 8.25 -12.97 -0.51
CA GLN A 235 7.57 -14.28 -0.46
C GLN A 235 7.85 -15.16 -1.69
N ILE A 236 8.04 -14.53 -2.86
CA ILE A 236 8.42 -15.22 -4.10
C ILE A 236 9.73 -14.63 -4.67
N PRO A 237 10.45 -15.35 -5.55
CA PRO A 237 11.69 -14.86 -6.13
C PRO A 237 11.51 -13.56 -6.92
N VAL A 238 12.41 -12.60 -6.70
CA VAL A 238 12.48 -11.36 -7.48
C VAL A 238 13.01 -11.67 -8.88
N THR A 239 12.23 -11.36 -9.90
CA THR A 239 12.57 -11.57 -11.32
C THR A 239 13.01 -10.30 -12.06
N ASP A 240 12.74 -9.13 -11.47
CA ASP A 240 13.16 -7.81 -11.96
C ASP A 240 13.74 -6.99 -10.80
N PRO A 241 15.05 -7.12 -10.51
CA PRO A 241 15.68 -6.50 -9.34
C PRO A 241 15.83 -4.97 -9.45
N GLY A 242 15.48 -4.36 -10.59
CA GLY A 242 15.71 -2.93 -10.85
C GLY A 242 17.19 -2.52 -10.74
N ARG A 243 17.45 -1.21 -10.64
CA ARG A 243 18.80 -0.68 -10.36
C ARG A 243 19.07 -0.76 -8.86
N GLY A 244 19.62 -1.87 -8.39
CA GLY A 244 20.11 -2.03 -7.02
C GLY A 244 19.59 -3.25 -6.24
N GLY A 245 18.74 -4.09 -6.82
CA GLY A 245 18.40 -5.38 -6.21
C GLY A 245 19.59 -6.34 -6.20
N PRO A 246 19.65 -7.30 -5.26
CA PRO A 246 20.63 -8.38 -5.33
C PRO A 246 20.44 -9.13 -6.66
N ALA A 247 21.55 -9.41 -7.36
CA ALA A 247 21.51 -10.19 -8.59
C ALA A 247 20.80 -11.54 -8.33
N PRO A 248 20.02 -12.07 -9.28
CA PRO A 248 19.47 -13.40 -9.14
C PRO A 248 20.65 -14.38 -9.06
N ASN A 249 20.75 -15.12 -7.93
CA ASN A 249 21.83 -16.04 -7.54
C ASN A 249 23.02 -15.51 -6.72
N GLN A 250 22.77 -14.86 -5.58
CA GLN A 250 23.61 -15.17 -4.41
C GLN A 250 23.02 -16.39 -3.68
N ARG A 251 23.12 -17.56 -4.34
CA ARG A 251 23.15 -18.84 -3.62
C ARG A 251 24.32 -18.71 -2.65
N ARG A 252 24.04 -18.67 -1.35
CA ARG A 252 25.04 -18.95 -0.33
C ARG A 252 25.70 -20.27 -0.74
N ARG A 253 26.98 -20.23 -1.14
CA ARG A 253 27.79 -21.44 -1.10
C ARG A 253 27.88 -21.83 0.38
N PRO A 254 27.77 -23.13 0.70
CA PRO A 254 27.86 -23.62 2.07
C PRO A 254 29.17 -23.20 2.75
#